data_AF-A0AAX2KBR2-F1
#
_entry.id   AF-A0AAX2KBR2-F1
#
_cell.length_a   1.000
_cell.length_b   1.000
_cell.length_c   1.000
_cell.angle_alpha   90.00
_cell.angle_beta   90.00
_cell.angle_gamma   90.00
#
_symmetry.space_group_name_H-M   'P 1'
#
loop_
_entity.id
_entity.type
_entity.pdbx_description
1 polymer ?
#
loop_
_entity_poly.entity_id
_entity_poly.type
_entity_poly.pdbx_seq_one_letter_code
_entity_poly.pdbx_strand_id
1 'polypeptide(L)'
;MNISDIRAELRTLVENEETTFKQIALESGLSTGTISSFINDKYNGDNERVSQILQRWLEKYHAVAELPEPPRFVETQTVKQIWTSMRFASLTESIAVVCGNPGVGKTEAAREYRRTNNNVWMITITPSCASVLECLTELAFELGMNDAPRRKGPLSRALRRRLEGTQGLVIIDEADHLGAEVLEELRLLQESTRIGLVLMGNHRVYSNMTGVTERLNLPVCFPVLQSALQLIKPKKPM
;
A
#
# COMPACT_ATOMS: atom_id res chain seq x y z
N MET A 1 -9.42 -23.50 30.68
CA MET A 1 -8.57 -22.78 31.65
C MET A 1 -9.48 -22.14 32.69
N ASN A 2 -9.08 -22.10 33.96
CA ASN A 2 -9.81 -21.30 34.96
C ASN A 2 -9.34 -19.82 34.90
N ILE A 3 -10.02 -18.91 35.60
CA ILE A 3 -9.70 -17.47 35.57
C ILE A 3 -8.30 -17.18 36.13
N SER A 4 -7.86 -17.89 37.17
CA SER A 4 -6.52 -17.72 37.74
C SER A 4 -5.41 -18.11 36.77
N ASP A 5 -5.61 -19.17 35.98
CA ASP A 5 -4.66 -19.63 34.97
C ASP A 5 -4.48 -18.55 33.90
N ILE A 6 -5.59 -18.00 33.38
CA ILE A 6 -5.59 -16.95 32.35
C ILE A 6 -4.84 -15.70 32.84
N ARG A 7 -5.06 -15.31 34.10
CA ARG A 7 -4.37 -14.14 34.68
C ARG A 7 -2.87 -14.37 34.82
N ALA A 8 -2.46 -15.55 35.29
CA ALA A 8 -1.06 -15.91 35.47
C ALA A 8 -0.33 -15.95 34.12
N GLU A 9 -0.96 -16.52 33.10
CA GLU A 9 -0.41 -16.62 31.76
C GLU A 9 -0.27 -15.24 31.09
N LEU A 10 -1.32 -14.42 31.10
CA LEU A 10 -1.24 -13.05 30.56
C LEU A 10 -0.21 -12.19 31.29
N ARG A 11 -0.05 -12.38 32.61
CA ARG A 11 0.99 -11.71 33.38
C ARG A 11 2.38 -12.11 32.88
N THR A 12 2.60 -13.40 32.69
CA THR A 12 3.88 -13.94 32.20
C THR A 12 4.23 -13.41 30.81
N LEU A 13 3.26 -13.40 29.88
CA LEU A 13 3.47 -12.88 28.52
C LEU A 13 3.84 -11.39 28.50
N VAL A 14 3.26 -10.60 29.40
CA VAL A 14 3.57 -9.17 29.51
C VAL A 14 4.91 -8.93 30.22
N GLU A 15 5.23 -9.71 31.26
CA GLU A 15 6.50 -9.63 32.00
C GLU A 15 7.70 -10.06 31.15
N ASN A 16 7.51 -11.03 30.25
CA ASN A 16 8.54 -11.48 29.30
C ASN A 16 8.69 -10.57 28.07
N GLU A 17 7.95 -9.46 28.00
CA GLU A 17 7.92 -8.54 26.84
C GLU A 17 7.47 -9.21 25.52
N GLU A 18 6.86 -10.39 25.58
CA GLU A 18 6.34 -11.11 24.40
C GLU A 18 5.07 -10.44 23.83
N THR A 19 4.38 -9.65 24.66
CA THR A 19 3.26 -8.81 24.24
C THR A 19 3.12 -7.58 25.14
N THR A 20 2.20 -6.67 24.78
CA THR A 20 1.88 -5.49 25.60
C THR A 20 0.39 -5.41 25.90
N PHE A 21 0.03 -4.76 27.02
CA PHE A 21 -1.37 -4.45 27.33
C PHE A 21 -2.10 -3.75 26.19
N LYS A 22 -1.40 -2.88 25.45
CA LYS A 22 -1.95 -2.16 24.29
C LYS A 22 -2.27 -3.11 23.14
N GLN A 23 -1.40 -4.08 22.88
CA GLN A 23 -1.60 -5.08 21.85
C GLN A 23 -2.76 -6.02 22.21
N ILE A 24 -2.78 -6.55 23.45
CA ILE A 24 -3.89 -7.40 23.93
C ILE A 24 -5.22 -6.64 23.84
N ALA A 25 -5.26 -5.37 24.24
CA ALA A 25 -6.46 -4.53 24.14
C ALA A 25 -6.96 -4.40 22.70
N LEU A 26 -6.05 -4.07 21.77
CA LEU A 26 -6.38 -3.90 20.35
C LEU A 26 -6.94 -5.19 19.74
N GLU A 27 -6.33 -6.33 20.04
CA GLU A 27 -6.68 -7.62 19.44
C GLU A 27 -7.90 -8.30 20.08
N SER A 28 -8.10 -8.10 21.39
CA SER A 28 -9.24 -8.66 22.14
C SER A 28 -10.49 -7.77 22.11
N GLY A 29 -10.36 -6.50 21.73
CA GLY A 29 -11.43 -5.50 21.76
C GLY A 29 -11.78 -5.00 23.17
N LEU A 30 -10.96 -5.31 24.19
CA LEU A 30 -11.11 -4.82 25.55
C LEU A 30 -10.30 -3.52 25.77
N SER A 31 -10.68 -2.72 26.76
CA SER A 31 -9.86 -1.56 27.14
C SER A 31 -8.58 -2.00 27.87
N THR A 32 -7.50 -1.23 27.73
CA THR A 32 -6.25 -1.48 28.46
C THR A 32 -6.46 -1.47 29.97
N GLY A 33 -7.32 -0.60 30.48
CA GLY A 33 -7.69 -0.53 31.90
C GLY A 33 -8.44 -1.78 32.38
N THR A 34 -9.33 -2.34 31.54
CA THR A 34 -10.04 -3.60 31.82
C THR A 34 -9.05 -4.75 31.96
N ILE A 35 -8.11 -4.89 31.02
CA ILE A 35 -7.12 -5.98 31.03
C ILE A 35 -6.18 -5.84 32.24
N SER A 36 -5.64 -4.64 32.49
CA SER A 36 -4.76 -4.40 33.63
C SER A 36 -5.48 -4.69 34.97
N SER A 37 -6.74 -4.26 35.10
CA SER A 37 -7.53 -4.54 36.30
C SER A 37 -7.86 -6.04 36.44
N PHE A 38 -8.11 -6.73 35.32
CA PHE A 38 -8.41 -8.16 35.32
C PHE A 38 -7.19 -9.01 35.72
N ILE A 39 -6.01 -8.73 35.14
CA ILE A 39 -4.76 -9.43 35.49
C ILE A 39 -4.40 -9.24 36.96
N ASN A 40 -4.65 -8.05 37.50
CA ASN A 40 -4.32 -7.71 38.89
C ASN A 40 -5.40 -8.11 39.90
N ASP A 41 -6.46 -8.82 39.47
CA ASP A 41 -7.59 -9.20 40.33
C ASP A 41 -8.30 -8.02 40.99
N LYS A 42 -8.38 -6.89 40.28
CA LYS A 42 -9.03 -5.64 40.72
C LYS A 42 -10.24 -5.26 39.85
N TYR A 43 -10.64 -6.14 38.92
CA TYR A 43 -11.75 -5.88 38.02
C TYR A 43 -13.07 -6.29 38.66
N ASN A 44 -13.91 -5.30 38.96
CA ASN A 44 -15.21 -5.50 39.64
C ASN A 44 -16.38 -5.78 38.68
N GLY A 45 -16.10 -5.95 37.38
CA GLY A 45 -17.12 -6.26 36.37
C GLY A 45 -17.32 -7.76 36.18
N ASP A 46 -17.88 -8.12 35.02
CA ASP A 46 -18.10 -9.51 34.61
C ASP A 46 -16.76 -10.19 34.24
N ASN A 47 -16.15 -10.85 35.23
CA ASN A 47 -14.87 -11.55 35.06
C ASN A 47 -15.00 -12.77 34.14
N GLU A 48 -16.14 -13.46 34.16
CA GLU A 48 -16.44 -14.63 33.33
C GLU A 48 -16.46 -14.25 31.86
N ARG A 49 -17.16 -13.17 31.49
CA ARG A 49 -17.16 -12.65 30.12
C ARG A 49 -15.75 -12.23 29.67
N VAL A 50 -15.01 -11.52 30.52
CA VAL A 50 -13.65 -11.07 30.19
C VAL A 50 -12.71 -12.27 30.02
N SER A 51 -12.81 -13.26 30.90
CA SER A 51 -12.00 -14.48 30.84
C SER A 51 -12.24 -15.26 29.55
N GLN A 52 -13.48 -15.40 29.08
CA GLN A 52 -13.78 -16.06 27.80
C GLN A 52 -13.18 -15.33 26.59
N ILE A 53 -13.19 -13.98 26.60
CA ILE A 53 -12.59 -13.18 25.53
C ILE A 53 -11.07 -13.38 25.52
N LEU A 54 -10.44 -13.30 26.69
CA LEU A 54 -8.99 -13.43 26.84
C LEU A 54 -8.49 -14.85 26.61
N GLN A 55 -9.28 -15.87 26.97
CA GLN A 55 -8.97 -17.27 26.65
C GLN A 55 -8.91 -17.50 25.14
N ARG A 56 -9.91 -17.01 24.39
CA ARG A 56 -9.89 -17.10 22.91
C ARG A 56 -8.71 -16.35 22.32
N TRP A 57 -8.31 -15.24 22.93
CA TRP A 57 -7.12 -14.50 22.53
C TRP A 57 -5.84 -15.31 22.76
N LEU A 58 -5.68 -15.93 23.94
CA LEU A 58 -4.54 -16.80 24.27
C LEU A 58 -4.45 -18.02 23.33
N GLU A 59 -5.57 -18.69 23.08
CA GLU A 59 -5.65 -19.82 22.14
C GLU A 59 -5.16 -19.41 20.74
N LYS A 60 -5.55 -18.21 20.28
CA LYS A 60 -5.08 -17.66 19.01
C LYS A 60 -3.59 -17.27 19.06
N TYR A 61 -3.14 -16.69 20.16
CA TYR A 61 -1.75 -16.27 20.36
C TYR A 61 -0.79 -17.46 20.22
N HIS A 62 -1.08 -18.57 20.91
CA HIS A 62 -0.28 -19.79 20.82
C HIS A 62 -0.38 -20.49 19.47
N ALA A 63 -1.57 -20.54 18.87
CA ALA A 63 -1.73 -21.11 17.54
C ALA A 63 -0.91 -20.38 16.46
N VAL A 64 -0.65 -19.08 16.65
CA VAL A 64 0.24 -18.30 15.78
C VAL A 64 1.71 -18.56 16.11
N ALA A 65 2.08 -18.73 17.38
CA ALA A 65 3.45 -19.03 17.81
C ALA A 65 3.96 -20.41 17.34
N GLU A 66 3.07 -21.39 17.16
CA GLU A 66 3.41 -22.72 16.63
C GLU A 66 3.69 -22.72 15.11
N LEU A 67 3.27 -21.67 14.39
CA LEU A 67 3.54 -21.53 12.97
C LEU A 67 4.87 -20.77 12.79
N PRO A 68 5.77 -21.20 11.89
CA PRO A 68 6.91 -20.37 11.52
C PRO A 68 6.38 -19.02 11.06
N GLU A 69 6.95 -17.92 11.57
CA GLU A 69 6.53 -16.57 11.17
C GLU A 69 6.53 -16.51 9.64
N PRO A 70 5.36 -16.32 9.01
CA PRO A 70 5.31 -16.26 7.56
C PRO A 70 6.18 -15.07 7.13
N PRO A 71 7.04 -15.23 6.12
CA PRO A 71 7.87 -14.13 5.66
C PRO A 71 6.95 -12.94 5.33
N ARG A 72 7.25 -11.78 5.92
CA ARG A 72 6.45 -10.55 5.75
C ARG A 72 6.12 -10.27 4.29
N PHE A 73 7.06 -10.55 3.39
CA PHE A 73 6.91 -10.38 1.97
C PHE A 73 7.69 -11.47 1.23
N VAL A 74 7.08 -12.06 0.21
CA VAL A 74 7.72 -13.05 -0.66
C VAL A 74 8.05 -12.40 -1.99
N GLU A 75 9.35 -12.25 -2.27
CA GLU A 75 9.81 -11.72 -3.54
C GLU A 75 9.63 -12.76 -4.66
N THR A 76 8.50 -12.67 -5.35
CA THR A 76 8.21 -13.52 -6.53
C THR A 76 8.87 -12.96 -7.80
N GLN A 77 8.89 -13.76 -8.87
CA GLN A 77 9.36 -13.28 -10.17
C GLN A 77 8.53 -12.09 -10.69
N THR A 78 7.24 -12.05 -10.39
CA THR A 78 6.37 -10.92 -10.73
C THR A 78 6.80 -9.65 -10.02
N VAL A 79 7.13 -9.74 -8.73
CA VAL A 79 7.67 -8.60 -7.95
C VAL A 79 8.95 -8.08 -8.60
N LYS A 80 9.89 -8.96 -8.93
CA LYS A 80 11.16 -8.59 -9.59
C LYS A 80 10.95 -7.80 -10.88
N GLN A 81 9.98 -8.21 -11.69
CA GLN A 81 9.65 -7.50 -12.93
C GLN A 81 9.05 -6.13 -12.66
N ILE A 82 8.09 -6.02 -11.72
CA ILE A 82 7.49 -4.74 -11.32
C ILE A 82 8.56 -3.77 -10.80
N TRP A 83 9.42 -4.24 -9.90
CA TRP A 83 10.50 -3.43 -9.33
C TRP A 83 11.54 -3.03 -10.38
N THR A 84 11.77 -3.86 -11.40
CA THR A 84 12.62 -3.49 -12.52
C THR A 84 12.03 -2.33 -13.31
N SER A 85 10.71 -2.33 -13.57
CA SER A 85 10.03 -1.20 -14.20
C SER A 85 10.06 0.07 -13.33
N MET A 86 9.89 -0.06 -12.01
CA MET A 86 9.99 1.06 -11.07
C MET A 86 11.40 1.67 -11.03
N ARG A 87 12.43 0.81 -10.96
CA ARG A 87 13.84 1.25 -11.02
C ARG A 87 14.15 1.94 -12.35
N PHE A 88 13.69 1.36 -13.45
CA PHE A 88 13.87 1.97 -14.77
C PHE A 88 13.24 3.37 -14.80
N ALA A 89 11.96 3.50 -14.48
CA ALA A 89 11.26 4.78 -14.47
C ALA A 89 11.94 5.85 -13.59
N SER A 90 12.43 5.44 -12.41
CA SER A 90 13.15 6.32 -11.49
C SER A 90 14.50 6.77 -12.04
N LEU A 91 15.25 5.89 -12.72
CA LEU A 91 16.58 6.19 -13.27
C LEU A 91 16.52 7.01 -14.56
N THR A 92 15.49 6.77 -15.39
CA THR A 92 15.35 7.43 -16.70
C THR A 92 14.41 8.63 -16.66
N GLU A 93 13.89 8.98 -15.47
CA GLU A 93 12.95 10.10 -15.29
C GLU A 93 11.80 10.00 -16.31
N SER A 94 11.21 8.80 -16.41
CA SER A 94 10.22 8.47 -17.42
C SER A 94 8.95 7.86 -16.83
N ILE A 95 7.94 7.71 -17.69
CA ILE A 95 6.67 7.07 -17.33
C ILE A 95 6.75 5.57 -17.68
N ALA A 96 6.46 4.71 -16.71
CA ALA A 96 6.28 3.27 -16.91
C ALA A 96 4.86 2.83 -16.59
N VAL A 97 4.39 1.82 -17.32
CA VAL A 97 3.05 1.25 -17.13
C VAL A 97 3.17 -0.22 -16.74
N VAL A 98 2.55 -0.58 -15.61
CA VAL A 98 2.49 -1.94 -15.11
C VAL A 98 1.03 -2.40 -15.13
N CYS A 99 0.70 -3.23 -16.11
CA CYS A 99 -0.64 -3.79 -16.28
C CYS A 99 -0.65 -5.27 -15.90
N GLY A 100 -1.71 -5.70 -15.21
CA GLY A 100 -1.95 -7.11 -14.97
C GLY A 100 -3.30 -7.36 -14.35
N ASN A 101 -3.73 -8.63 -14.36
CA ASN A 101 -5.00 -9.03 -13.76
C ASN A 101 -5.05 -8.71 -12.25
N PRO A 102 -6.24 -8.52 -11.66
CA PRO A 102 -6.38 -8.45 -10.21
C PRO A 102 -5.79 -9.68 -9.51
N GLY A 103 -5.16 -9.45 -8.36
CA GLY A 103 -4.55 -10.51 -7.54
C GLY A 103 -3.15 -10.98 -7.98
N VAL A 104 -2.49 -10.32 -8.94
CA VAL A 104 -1.09 -10.67 -9.32
C VAL A 104 -0.02 -10.03 -8.42
N GLY A 105 -0.42 -9.34 -7.34
CA GLY A 105 0.51 -8.76 -6.36
C GLY A 105 1.08 -7.39 -6.72
N LYS A 106 0.44 -6.65 -7.65
CA LYS A 106 0.84 -5.28 -8.05
C LYS A 106 0.96 -4.32 -6.85
N THR A 107 -0.15 -4.12 -6.15
CA THR A 107 -0.25 -3.22 -5.00
C THR A 107 0.72 -3.61 -3.88
N GLU A 108 0.83 -4.89 -3.55
CA GLU A 108 1.76 -5.36 -2.52
C GLU A 108 3.22 -5.17 -2.93
N ALA A 109 3.57 -5.40 -4.19
CA ALA A 109 4.91 -5.12 -4.70
C ALA A 109 5.25 -3.62 -4.62
N ALA A 110 4.30 -2.74 -4.93
CA ALA A 110 4.49 -1.29 -4.86
C ALA A 110 4.64 -0.79 -3.41
N ARG A 111 3.82 -1.31 -2.49
CA ARG A 111 3.92 -1.02 -1.05
C ARG A 111 5.27 -1.41 -0.48
N GLU A 112 5.75 -2.60 -0.82
CA GLU A 112 7.05 -3.06 -0.35
C GLU A 112 8.21 -2.29 -1.00
N TYR A 113 8.09 -1.91 -2.28
CA TYR A 113 9.06 -1.04 -2.94
C TYR A 113 9.15 0.32 -2.26
N ARG A 114 8.01 0.96 -1.99
CA ARG A 114 7.92 2.23 -1.27
C ARG A 114 8.57 2.13 0.11
N ARG A 115 8.33 1.04 0.84
CA ARG A 115 8.85 0.84 2.19
C ARG A 115 10.39 0.73 2.23
N THR A 116 10.97 0.16 1.18
CA THR A 116 12.39 -0.20 1.14
C THR A 116 13.26 0.81 0.39
N ASN A 117 12.66 1.86 -0.19
CA ASN A 117 13.35 2.87 -0.99
C ASN A 117 12.98 4.28 -0.53
N ASN A 118 13.93 5.22 -0.66
CA ASN A 118 13.71 6.62 -0.34
C ASN A 118 13.00 7.34 -1.50
N ASN A 119 12.31 8.44 -1.19
CA ASN A 119 11.65 9.31 -2.18
C ASN A 119 10.71 8.56 -3.13
N VAL A 120 10.03 7.53 -2.60
CA VAL A 120 8.95 6.85 -3.29
C VAL A 120 7.64 7.23 -2.63
N TRP A 121 6.69 7.71 -3.43
CA TRP A 121 5.35 8.10 -3.00
C TRP A 121 4.34 7.27 -3.76
N MET A 122 3.31 6.78 -3.07
CA MET A 122 2.29 5.94 -3.67
C MET A 122 0.90 6.43 -3.28
N ILE A 123 0.06 6.67 -4.27
CA ILE A 123 -1.38 6.88 -4.07
C ILE A 123 -2.16 5.76 -4.74
N THR A 124 -3.32 5.43 -4.17
CA THR A 124 -4.26 4.46 -4.75
C THR A 124 -5.51 5.21 -5.19
N ILE A 125 -5.81 5.16 -6.49
CA ILE A 125 -6.95 5.84 -7.06
C ILE A 125 -8.21 5.03 -6.84
N THR A 126 -9.27 5.71 -6.40
CA THR A 126 -10.63 5.19 -6.38
C THR A 126 -11.50 6.06 -7.30
N PRO A 127 -12.71 5.61 -7.70
CA PRO A 127 -13.62 6.43 -8.49
C PRO A 127 -13.91 7.82 -7.90
N SER A 128 -13.91 7.96 -6.56
CA SER A 128 -14.10 9.25 -5.89
C SER A 128 -12.89 10.18 -6.03
N CYS A 129 -11.68 9.64 -6.19
CA CYS A 129 -10.44 10.41 -6.31
C CYS A 129 -9.91 10.49 -7.76
N ALA A 130 -10.75 10.16 -8.75
CA ALA A 130 -10.35 10.05 -10.16
C ALA A 130 -10.38 11.37 -10.95
N SER A 131 -10.76 12.50 -10.33
CA SER A 131 -10.68 13.82 -10.97
C SER A 131 -9.27 14.41 -10.85
N VAL A 132 -8.91 15.38 -11.71
CA VAL A 132 -7.60 16.06 -11.63
C VAL A 132 -7.36 16.64 -10.24
N LEU A 133 -8.35 17.32 -9.66
CA LEU A 133 -8.18 17.99 -8.38
C LEU A 133 -7.97 16.98 -7.24
N GLU A 134 -8.79 15.93 -7.20
CA GLU A 134 -8.71 14.91 -6.14
C GLU A 134 -7.41 14.10 -6.25
N CYS A 135 -7.04 13.65 -7.46
CA CYS A 135 -5.79 12.92 -7.69
C CYS A 135 -4.55 13.71 -7.25
N LEU A 136 -4.48 14.99 -7.62
CA LEU A 136 -3.38 15.87 -7.18
C LEU A 136 -3.43 16.15 -5.67
N THR A 137 -4.62 16.16 -5.06
CA THR A 137 -4.78 16.38 -3.61
C THR A 137 -4.28 15.17 -2.82
N GLU A 138 -4.65 13.95 -3.25
CA GLU A 138 -4.11 12.70 -2.70
C GLU A 138 -2.59 12.66 -2.77
N LEU A 139 -2.01 13.04 -3.92
CA LEU A 139 -0.57 13.11 -4.07
C LEU A 139 0.07 14.14 -3.13
N ALA A 140 -0.57 15.29 -2.95
CA ALA A 140 -0.08 16.32 -2.04
C ALA A 140 -0.05 15.83 -0.59
N PHE A 141 -1.09 15.13 -0.13
CA PHE A 141 -1.11 14.55 1.21
C PHE A 141 -0.07 13.45 1.40
N GLU A 142 0.11 12.59 0.41
CA GLU A 142 1.16 11.56 0.42
C GLU A 142 2.58 12.19 0.46
N LEU A 143 2.76 13.38 -0.12
CA LEU A 143 3.99 14.16 -0.03
C LEU A 143 4.17 14.92 1.30
N GLY A 144 3.20 14.82 2.21
CA GLY A 144 3.18 15.49 3.51
C GLY A 144 2.71 16.96 3.47
N MET A 145 2.01 17.38 2.41
CA MET A 145 1.53 18.75 2.23
C MET A 145 0.14 18.92 2.87
N ASN A 146 0.09 19.05 4.20
CA ASN A 146 -1.18 19.15 4.94
C ASN A 146 -2.02 20.39 4.58
N ASP A 147 -1.38 21.51 4.20
CA ASP A 147 -2.04 22.76 3.79
C ASP A 147 -2.06 22.94 2.27
N ALA A 148 -2.28 21.86 1.52
CA ALA A 148 -2.29 21.87 0.07
C ALA A 148 -3.38 22.82 -0.49
N PRO A 149 -3.08 23.61 -1.55
CA PRO A 149 -4.08 24.47 -2.17
C PRO A 149 -5.28 23.69 -2.73
N ARG A 150 -6.50 24.20 -2.53
CA ARG A 150 -7.74 23.54 -2.99
C ARG A 150 -8.14 23.84 -4.45
N ARG A 151 -7.25 24.47 -5.23
CA ARG A 151 -7.51 24.83 -6.64
C ARG A 151 -6.45 24.19 -7.54
N LYS A 152 -6.86 23.65 -8.70
CA LYS A 152 -6.00 22.90 -9.65
C LYS A 152 -4.65 23.60 -9.93
N GLY A 153 -4.68 24.85 -10.42
CA GLY A 153 -3.46 25.58 -10.82
C GLY A 153 -2.47 25.81 -9.66
N PRO A 154 -2.90 26.43 -8.54
CA PRO A 154 -2.05 26.57 -7.35
C PRO A 154 -1.52 25.24 -6.80
N LEU A 155 -2.34 24.19 -6.79
CA LEU A 155 -1.95 22.86 -6.33
C LEU A 155 -0.87 22.24 -7.22
N SER A 156 -1.08 22.25 -8.54
CA SER A 156 -0.10 21.78 -9.53
C SER A 156 1.25 22.49 -9.36
N ARG A 157 1.26 23.81 -9.18
CA ARG A 157 2.51 24.56 -8.91
C ARG A 157 3.16 24.20 -7.57
N ALA A 158 2.37 23.92 -6.54
CA ALA A 158 2.90 23.51 -5.24
C ALA A 158 3.54 22.12 -5.32
N LEU A 159 2.88 21.17 -5.99
CA LEU A 159 3.41 19.83 -6.27
C LEU A 159 4.71 19.89 -7.07
N ARG A 160 4.76 20.70 -8.14
CA ARG A 160 5.97 20.89 -8.95
C ARG A 160 7.16 21.31 -8.09
N ARG A 161 7.01 22.36 -7.28
CA ARG A 161 8.06 22.82 -6.35
C ARG A 161 8.46 21.78 -5.31
N ARG A 162 7.53 20.92 -4.89
CA ARG A 162 7.78 19.89 -3.88
C ARG A 162 8.52 18.67 -4.44
N LEU A 163 8.34 18.38 -5.72
CA LEU A 163 8.89 17.22 -6.42
C LEU A 163 10.18 17.54 -7.18
N GLU A 164 10.38 18.79 -7.60
CA GLU A 164 11.59 19.24 -8.30
C GLU A 164 12.86 18.95 -7.50
N GLY A 165 13.86 18.35 -8.17
CA GLY A 165 15.15 17.99 -7.56
C GLY A 165 15.10 16.82 -6.57
N THR A 166 13.95 16.19 -6.36
CA THR A 166 13.84 15.05 -5.43
C THR A 166 14.40 13.74 -5.99
N GLN A 167 14.53 13.65 -7.32
CA GLN A 167 14.88 12.41 -8.03
C GLN A 167 14.02 11.22 -7.60
N GLY A 168 12.76 11.49 -7.20
CA GLY A 168 11.87 10.50 -6.63
C GLY A 168 11.03 9.73 -7.66
N LEU A 169 10.21 8.82 -7.13
CA LEU A 169 9.28 8.01 -7.88
C LEU A 169 7.86 8.21 -7.35
N VAL A 170 6.92 8.57 -8.22
CA VAL A 170 5.50 8.57 -7.90
C VAL A 170 4.85 7.33 -8.51
N ILE A 171 4.12 6.58 -7.68
CA ILE A 171 3.37 5.40 -8.07
C ILE A 171 1.88 5.72 -7.95
N ILE A 172 1.15 5.53 -9.05
CA ILE A 172 -0.30 5.68 -9.12
C ILE A 172 -0.89 4.27 -9.24
N ASP A 173 -1.42 3.74 -8.14
CA ASP A 173 -2.09 2.44 -8.10
C ASP A 173 -3.57 2.58 -8.48
N GLU A 174 -4.13 1.51 -9.04
CA GLU A 174 -5.49 1.49 -9.62
C GLU A 174 -5.75 2.62 -10.64
N ALA A 175 -4.74 2.93 -11.46
CA ALA A 175 -4.77 3.97 -12.48
C ALA A 175 -5.83 3.75 -13.57
N ASP A 176 -6.48 2.57 -13.67
CA ASP A 176 -7.54 2.35 -14.66
C ASP A 176 -8.82 3.11 -14.36
N HIS A 177 -8.93 3.70 -13.16
CA HIS A 177 -9.96 4.66 -12.83
C HIS A 177 -9.71 6.06 -13.40
N LEU A 178 -8.49 6.37 -13.83
CA LEU A 178 -8.15 7.69 -14.35
C LEU A 178 -8.63 7.92 -15.78
N GLY A 179 -9.21 9.08 -16.00
CA GLY A 179 -9.52 9.60 -17.34
C GLY A 179 -8.31 10.29 -17.99
N ALA A 180 -8.41 10.52 -19.29
CA ALA A 180 -7.33 11.11 -20.10
C ALA A 180 -6.85 12.48 -19.59
N GLU A 181 -7.75 13.33 -19.09
CA GLU A 181 -7.39 14.65 -18.52
C GLU A 181 -6.41 14.51 -17.34
N VAL A 182 -6.62 13.53 -16.45
CA VAL A 182 -5.75 13.31 -15.29
C VAL A 182 -4.41 12.71 -15.71
N LEU A 183 -4.43 11.77 -16.65
CA LEU A 183 -3.21 11.16 -17.18
C LEU A 183 -2.31 12.20 -17.84
N GLU A 184 -2.89 13.15 -18.59
CA GLU A 184 -2.13 14.24 -19.19
C GLU A 184 -1.56 15.21 -18.14
N GLU A 185 -2.33 15.56 -17.09
CA GLU A 185 -1.81 16.39 -15.99
C GLU A 185 -0.65 15.71 -15.24
N LEU A 186 -0.74 14.39 -15.00
CA LEU A 186 0.35 13.62 -14.40
C LEU A 186 1.58 13.56 -15.34
N ARG A 187 1.38 13.42 -16.65
CA ARG A 187 2.45 13.49 -17.66
C ARG A 187 3.16 14.84 -17.63
N LEU A 188 2.39 15.93 -17.61
CA LEU A 188 2.91 17.31 -17.54
C LEU A 188 3.63 17.61 -16.21
N LEU A 189 3.16 17.01 -15.11
CA LEU A 189 3.84 17.08 -13.82
C LEU A 189 5.19 16.37 -13.87
N GLN A 190 5.21 15.14 -14.37
CA GLN A 190 6.41 14.32 -14.54
C GLN A 190 7.44 15.03 -15.43
N GLU A 191 7.04 15.50 -16.61
CA GLU A 191 7.92 16.20 -17.55
C GLU A 191 8.59 17.42 -16.93
N SER A 192 7.86 18.20 -16.13
CA SER A 192 8.41 19.40 -15.50
C SER A 192 9.29 19.15 -14.28
N THR A 193 9.06 18.06 -13.56
CA THR A 193 9.75 17.76 -12.29
C THR A 193 10.85 16.75 -12.46
N ARG A 194 10.91 16.08 -13.62
CA ARG A 194 11.90 15.04 -13.95
C ARG A 194 11.94 13.91 -12.93
N ILE A 195 10.80 13.58 -12.33
CA ILE A 195 10.65 12.39 -11.47
C ILE A 195 10.34 11.15 -12.31
N GLY A 196 10.51 9.97 -11.73
CA GLY A 196 9.91 8.76 -12.27
C GLY A 196 8.40 8.72 -11.97
N LEU A 197 7.61 8.21 -12.91
CA LEU A 197 6.17 8.00 -12.73
C LEU A 197 5.79 6.58 -13.13
N VAL A 198 5.07 5.86 -12.27
CA VAL A 198 4.58 4.51 -12.57
C VAL A 198 3.07 4.50 -12.46
N LEU A 199 2.40 4.07 -13.54
CA LEU A 199 0.96 3.84 -13.56
C LEU A 199 0.69 2.35 -13.45
N MET A 200 0.00 1.94 -12.39
CA MET A 200 -0.33 0.54 -12.10
C MET A 200 -1.83 0.35 -12.16
N GLY A 201 -2.29 -0.71 -12.83
CA GLY A 201 -3.72 -1.01 -12.88
C GLY A 201 -4.04 -2.21 -13.75
N ASN A 202 -5.29 -2.31 -14.17
CA ASN A 202 -5.71 -3.30 -15.15
C ASN A 202 -5.27 -2.91 -16.58
N HIS A 203 -5.45 -3.80 -17.55
CA HIS A 203 -5.12 -3.57 -18.97
C HIS A 203 -5.81 -2.33 -19.58
N ARG A 204 -6.85 -1.79 -18.94
CA ARG A 204 -7.54 -0.54 -19.34
C ARG A 204 -6.69 0.72 -19.17
N VAL A 205 -5.70 0.72 -18.27
CA VAL A 205 -4.76 1.84 -18.14
C VAL A 205 -4.10 2.15 -19.49
N TYR A 206 -3.72 1.09 -20.21
CA TYR A 206 -3.03 1.20 -21.49
C TYR A 206 -3.91 1.83 -22.58
N SER A 207 -5.18 1.41 -22.69
CA SER A 207 -6.12 1.95 -23.69
C SER A 207 -6.43 3.43 -23.46
N ASN A 208 -6.48 3.87 -22.20
CA ASN A 208 -6.77 5.26 -21.87
C ASN A 208 -5.59 6.20 -22.17
N MET A 209 -4.35 5.70 -22.17
CA MET A 209 -3.16 6.50 -22.50
C MET A 209 -2.84 6.55 -23.99
N THR A 210 -3.08 5.48 -24.75
CA THR A 210 -2.74 5.44 -26.18
C THR A 210 -3.86 5.95 -27.08
N GLY A 211 -5.10 6.05 -26.58
CA GLY A 211 -6.26 6.40 -27.40
C GLY A 211 -6.59 5.35 -28.48
N VAL A 212 -5.92 4.18 -28.47
CA VAL A 212 -6.08 3.13 -29.47
C VAL A 212 -6.86 1.95 -28.87
N THR A 213 -8.05 1.76 -29.41
CA THR A 213 -8.98 0.67 -29.08
C THR A 213 -8.68 -0.56 -29.94
N GLU A 214 -7.48 -1.15 -29.86
CA GLU A 214 -7.25 -2.44 -30.51
C GLU A 214 -6.49 -3.44 -29.63
N ARG A 215 -7.06 -4.64 -29.53
CA ARG A 215 -6.39 -5.83 -29.03
C ARG A 215 -5.28 -6.19 -30.02
N LEU A 216 -4.03 -6.31 -29.55
CA LEU A 216 -3.08 -7.39 -29.84
C LEU A 216 -1.62 -6.93 -29.67
N ASN A 217 -0.80 -7.90 -29.23
CA ASN A 217 0.65 -8.06 -29.38
C ASN A 217 1.50 -6.84 -29.78
N LEU A 218 2.46 -6.49 -28.90
CA LEU A 218 3.61 -5.61 -29.18
C LEU A 218 4.23 -5.84 -30.57
N PRO A 219 4.94 -4.87 -31.20
CA PRO A 219 5.46 -3.57 -30.69
C PRO A 219 5.05 -2.35 -31.57
N VAL A 220 5.30 -1.10 -31.13
CA VAL A 220 5.74 0.10 -31.91
C VAL A 220 5.29 1.44 -31.28
N CYS A 221 6.31 2.23 -30.88
CA CYS A 221 6.52 3.69 -30.76
C CYS A 221 5.43 4.71 -30.36
N PHE A 222 5.73 5.44 -29.25
CA PHE A 222 5.74 6.92 -29.17
C PHE A 222 6.97 7.36 -28.31
N PRO A 223 7.56 8.57 -28.48
CA PRO A 223 8.89 8.90 -27.95
C PRO A 223 9.05 8.99 -26.42
N VAL A 224 8.01 8.74 -25.61
CA VAL A 224 8.01 8.96 -24.15
C VAL A 224 7.52 7.73 -23.34
N LEU A 225 7.18 6.62 -24.01
CA LEU A 225 6.76 5.37 -23.35
C LEU A 225 7.79 4.26 -23.60
N GLN A 226 8.82 4.19 -22.76
CA GLN A 226 9.95 3.27 -22.98
C GLN A 226 9.76 1.85 -22.41
N SER A 227 8.76 1.59 -21.55
CA SER A 227 8.46 0.22 -21.12
C SER A 227 6.99 0.03 -20.69
N ALA A 228 6.25 -0.79 -21.44
CA ALA A 228 4.97 -1.35 -21.00
C ALA A 228 5.18 -2.82 -20.65
N LEU A 229 5.06 -3.17 -19.37
CA LEU A 229 5.17 -4.55 -18.91
C LEU A 229 3.76 -5.13 -18.73
N GLN A 230 3.45 -6.21 -19.45
CA GLN A 230 2.22 -6.98 -19.26
C GLN A 230 2.48 -8.23 -18.42
N LEU A 231 1.81 -8.34 -17.29
CA LEU A 231 1.90 -9.51 -16.39
C LEU A 231 0.77 -10.50 -16.71
N ILE A 232 1.12 -11.66 -17.28
CA ILE A 232 0.19 -12.77 -17.54
C ILE A 232 0.25 -13.75 -16.37
N LYS A 233 -0.90 -14.26 -15.91
CA LYS A 233 -0.94 -15.30 -14.85
C LYS A 233 -0.20 -16.56 -15.33
N PRO A 234 0.63 -17.23 -14.49
CA PRO A 234 1.20 -18.51 -14.85
C PRO A 234 0.08 -19.55 -15.04
N LYS A 235 0.16 -20.34 -16.13
CA LYS A 235 -0.70 -21.51 -16.31
C LYS A 235 -0.45 -22.47 -15.15
N LYS A 236 -1.52 -23.00 -14.54
CA LYS A 236 -1.40 -24.13 -13.61
C LYS A 236 -0.63 -25.25 -14.32
N PRO A 237 0.37 -25.88 -13.68
CA PRO A 237 0.92 -27.12 -14.22
C PRO A 237 -0.21 -28.17 -14.28
N MET A 238 -0.33 -28.86 -15.42
CA MET A 238 -1.15 -30.07 -15.56
C MET A 238 -0.56 -31.21 -14.73
#